data_AF-A0A9Q0TFR3-F1
#
_entry.id   AF-A0A9Q0TFR3-F1
#
_cell.length_a   1.000
_cell.length_b   1.000
_cell.length_c   1.000
_cell.angle_alpha   90.00
_cell.angle_beta   90.00
_cell.angle_gamma   90.00
#
_symmetry.space_group_name_H-M   'P 1'
#
loop_
_entity.id
_entity.type
_entity.pdbx_description
1 polymer ?
#
loop_
_entity_poly.entity_id
_entity_poly.type
_entity_poly.pdbx_seq_one_letter_code
_entity_poly.pdbx_strand_id
1 'polypeptide(L)'
;MVTCSASAEKNISAAKKLRLILDSPGVHQGPACFDALSALLVQRAGFDYCFTSGFSISAAKLGLPDTGFISYGEMVDQGQQITQAVSIPVIGDADNGYGNPMNVKRTVKGYIRAGFAGIILEDQ
;
A
#
# COMPACT_ATOMS: atom_id res chain seq x y z
N MET A 1 0.53 24.34 -37.00
CA MET A 1 0.58 24.51 -35.53
C MET A 1 0.33 23.16 -34.89
N VAL A 2 1.40 22.44 -34.55
CA VAL A 2 1.31 21.20 -33.78
C VAL A 2 1.51 21.59 -32.32
N THR A 3 0.44 21.57 -31.52
CA THR A 3 0.53 21.79 -30.07
C THR A 3 1.10 20.53 -29.42
N CYS A 4 2.43 20.47 -29.32
CA CYS A 4 3.11 19.65 -28.32
C CYS A 4 2.82 20.22 -26.92
N SER A 5 1.79 19.75 -26.23
CA SER A 5 1.63 20.06 -24.79
C SER A 5 0.95 18.96 -23.95
N ALA A 6 1.12 17.68 -24.31
CA ALA A 6 0.67 16.57 -23.46
C ALA A 6 1.83 15.76 -22.83
N SER A 7 3.09 16.15 -23.09
CA SER A 7 4.26 15.30 -22.83
C SER A 7 4.93 15.53 -21.46
N ALA A 8 4.27 16.26 -20.53
CA ALA A 8 4.88 16.72 -19.28
C ALA A 8 4.12 16.34 -18.00
N GLU A 9 3.10 15.48 -18.06
CA GLU A 9 2.55 14.81 -16.86
C GLU A 9 3.52 13.71 -16.40
N LYS A 10 4.69 14.16 -15.92
CA LYS A 10 5.83 13.35 -15.51
C LYS A 10 5.47 12.48 -14.31
N ASN A 11 5.56 11.15 -14.49
CA ASN A 11 5.65 10.08 -13.49
C ASN A 11 5.87 10.58 -12.04
N ILE A 12 4.78 10.93 -11.35
CA ILE A 12 4.82 11.23 -9.91
C ILE A 12 4.87 9.92 -9.13
N SER A 13 5.70 9.86 -8.09
CA SER A 13 5.82 8.67 -7.24
C SER A 13 4.48 8.34 -6.57
N ALA A 14 4.27 7.06 -6.23
CA ALA A 14 3.07 6.63 -5.51
C ALA A 14 2.85 7.44 -4.22
N ALA A 15 3.94 7.72 -3.48
CA ALA A 15 3.90 8.56 -2.28
C ALA A 15 3.45 10.01 -2.58
N LYS A 16 3.87 10.58 -3.71
CA LYS A 16 3.42 11.92 -4.13
C LYS A 16 1.96 11.92 -4.54
N LYS A 17 1.47 10.87 -5.23
CA LYS A 17 0.04 10.71 -5.54
C LYS A 17 -0.80 10.67 -4.27
N LEU A 18 -0.40 9.83 -3.30
CA LEU A 18 -1.10 9.71 -2.03
C LEU A 18 -1.13 11.05 -1.27
N ARG A 19 -0.01 11.78 -1.24
CA ARG A 19 0.04 13.11 -0.60
C ARG A 19 -0.94 14.10 -1.22
N LEU A 20 -1.06 14.13 -2.54
CA LEU A 20 -2.03 14.99 -3.22
C LEU A 20 -3.48 14.64 -2.85
N ILE A 21 -3.80 13.35 -2.69
CA ILE A 21 -5.13 12.90 -2.23
C ILE A 21 -5.36 13.39 -0.79
N LEU A 22 -4.42 13.13 0.12
CA LEU A 22 -4.56 13.49 1.54
C LEU A 22 -4.59 15.01 1.78
N ASP A 23 -3.91 15.80 0.94
CA ASP A 23 -3.93 17.26 1.00
C ASP A 23 -5.25 17.85 0.47
N SER A 24 -6.07 17.07 -0.25
CA SER A 24 -7.35 17.52 -0.77
C SER A 24 -8.43 17.48 0.33
N PRO A 25 -9.36 18.47 0.35
CA PRO A 25 -10.34 18.60 1.42
C PRO A 25 -11.35 17.43 1.42
N GLY A 26 -11.78 17.01 2.61
CA GLY A 26 -12.83 16.01 2.79
C GLY A 26 -12.36 14.73 3.47
N VAL A 27 -13.25 13.74 3.50
CA VAL A 27 -12.95 12.38 3.99
C VAL A 27 -12.77 11.47 2.79
N HIS A 28 -11.59 10.88 2.68
CA HIS A 28 -11.24 9.98 1.58
C HIS A 28 -11.54 8.54 1.98
N GLN A 29 -12.18 7.79 1.10
CA GLN A 29 -12.49 6.38 1.31
C GLN A 29 -11.41 5.54 0.61
N GLY A 30 -10.68 4.74 1.38
CA GLY A 30 -9.75 3.74 0.86
C GLY A 30 -10.21 2.37 1.33
N PRO A 31 -10.76 1.51 0.45
CA PRO A 31 -11.10 0.15 0.82
C PRO A 31 -9.86 -0.70 1.12
N ALA A 32 -10.04 -1.69 2.00
CA ALA A 32 -9.01 -2.67 2.30
C ALA A 32 -8.88 -3.70 1.16
N CYS A 33 -7.65 -4.09 0.85
CA CYS A 33 -7.31 -5.20 -0.03
C CYS A 33 -6.31 -6.14 0.67
N PHE A 34 -6.16 -7.36 0.17
CA PHE A 34 -5.27 -8.36 0.74
C PHE A 34 -4.55 -9.21 -0.31
N ASP A 35 -4.87 -9.03 -1.60
CA ASP A 35 -4.21 -9.65 -2.73
C ASP A 35 -4.34 -8.77 -3.99
N ALA A 36 -3.65 -9.17 -5.06
CA ALA A 36 -3.65 -8.42 -6.33
C ALA A 36 -5.05 -8.30 -6.94
N LEU A 37 -5.89 -9.33 -6.81
CA LEU A 37 -7.24 -9.34 -7.37
C LEU A 37 -8.16 -8.34 -6.65
N SER A 38 -8.18 -8.36 -5.32
CA SER A 38 -8.93 -7.42 -4.49
C SER A 38 -8.50 -5.98 -4.75
N ALA A 39 -7.19 -5.72 -4.86
CA ALA A 39 -6.68 -4.39 -5.21
C ALA A 39 -7.16 -3.92 -6.61
N LEU A 40 -7.13 -4.82 -7.61
CA LEU A 40 -7.68 -4.54 -8.95
C LEU A 40 -9.18 -4.24 -8.90
N LEU A 41 -9.94 -4.96 -8.07
CA LEU A 41 -11.38 -4.69 -7.89
C LEU A 41 -11.62 -3.33 -7.26
N VAL A 42 -10.82 -2.93 -6.26
CA VAL A 42 -10.88 -1.59 -5.65
C VAL A 42 -10.58 -0.51 -6.70
N GLN A 43 -9.52 -0.67 -7.49
CA GLN A 43 -9.21 0.27 -8.57
C GLN A 43 -10.34 0.35 -9.61
N ARG A 44 -10.90 -0.79 -10.02
CA ARG A 44 -12.00 -0.86 -11.00
C ARG A 44 -13.29 -0.24 -10.48
N ALA A 45 -13.52 -0.26 -9.17
CA ALA A 45 -14.64 0.43 -8.53
C ALA A 45 -14.46 1.96 -8.49
N GLY A 46 -13.30 2.49 -8.88
CA GLY A 46 -13.05 3.92 -9.02
C GLY A 46 -12.51 4.61 -7.77
N PHE A 47 -11.98 3.86 -6.81
CA PHE A 47 -11.33 4.45 -5.63
C PHE A 47 -9.94 5.00 -5.97
N ASP A 48 -9.60 6.15 -5.40
CA ASP A 48 -8.34 6.86 -5.68
C ASP A 48 -7.11 6.23 -5.00
N TYR A 49 -7.32 5.43 -3.96
CA TYR A 49 -6.29 4.69 -3.24
C TYR A 49 -6.90 3.48 -2.52
N CYS A 50 -6.05 2.56 -2.07
CA CYS A 50 -6.45 1.47 -1.19
C CYS A 50 -5.42 1.29 -0.07
N PHE A 51 -5.76 0.44 0.90
CA PHE A 51 -4.79 0.01 1.91
C PHE A 51 -4.81 -1.51 2.06
N THR A 52 -3.71 -2.08 2.51
CA THR A 52 -3.64 -3.51 2.82
C THR A 52 -4.03 -3.74 4.27
N SER A 53 -4.78 -4.81 4.55
CA SER A 53 -5.12 -5.22 5.92
C SER A 53 -4.23 -6.38 6.37
N GLY A 54 -3.46 -6.21 7.45
CA GLY A 54 -2.62 -7.27 8.04
C GLY A 54 -3.44 -8.51 8.41
N PHE A 55 -4.57 -8.31 9.11
CA PHE A 55 -5.54 -9.37 9.40
C PHE A 55 -6.00 -10.13 8.16
N SER A 56 -6.42 -9.41 7.11
CA SER A 56 -6.96 -10.04 5.92
C SER A 56 -5.89 -10.82 5.15
N ILE A 57 -4.65 -10.33 5.14
CA ILE A 57 -3.53 -11.05 4.54
C ILE A 57 -3.22 -12.31 5.36
N SER A 58 -3.12 -12.22 6.69
CA SER A 58 -2.90 -13.39 7.56
C SER A 58 -3.98 -14.46 7.35
N ALA A 59 -5.25 -14.04 7.37
CA ALA A 59 -6.38 -14.94 7.18
C ALA A 59 -6.40 -15.60 5.78
N ALA A 60 -6.19 -14.82 4.72
CA ALA A 60 -6.27 -15.34 3.35
C ALA A 60 -5.02 -16.16 2.94
N LYS A 61 -3.84 -15.77 3.41
CA LYS A 61 -2.56 -16.38 3.02
C LYS A 61 -2.17 -17.56 3.89
N LEU A 62 -2.38 -17.45 5.20
CA LEU A 62 -1.93 -18.44 6.19
C LEU A 62 -3.10 -19.22 6.81
N GLY A 63 -4.34 -18.73 6.71
CA GLY A 63 -5.46 -19.30 7.44
C GLY A 63 -5.35 -19.09 8.96
N LEU A 64 -4.60 -18.07 9.39
CA LEU A 64 -4.29 -17.80 10.79
C LEU A 64 -4.91 -16.48 11.27
N PRO A 65 -5.16 -16.32 12.59
CA PRO A 65 -5.64 -15.06 13.15
C PRO A 65 -4.54 -13.99 13.13
N ASP A 66 -4.95 -12.75 13.28
CA ASP A 66 -4.05 -11.60 13.37
C ASP A 66 -3.49 -11.45 14.78
N THR A 67 -2.41 -12.18 15.03
CA THR A 67 -1.74 -12.28 16.34
C THR A 67 -0.23 -12.28 16.18
N GLY A 68 0.28 -11.65 15.11
CA GLY A 68 1.71 -11.57 14.81
C GLY A 68 2.33 -12.83 14.22
N PHE A 69 1.52 -13.77 13.71
CA PHE A 69 2.05 -14.96 13.03
C PHE A 69 2.61 -14.65 11.65
N ILE A 70 1.99 -13.72 10.92
CA ILE A 70 2.47 -13.34 9.61
C ILE A 70 3.79 -12.58 9.74
N SER A 71 4.79 -13.00 8.99
CA SER A 71 6.11 -12.41 9.04
C SER A 71 6.23 -11.17 8.14
N TYR A 72 7.18 -10.30 8.49
CA TYR A 72 7.62 -9.19 7.64
C TYR A 72 7.85 -9.61 6.17
N GLY A 73 8.46 -10.78 5.95
CA GLY A 73 8.78 -11.26 4.60
C GLY A 73 7.50 -11.54 3.80
N GLU A 74 6.56 -12.25 4.41
CA GLU A 74 5.28 -12.60 3.76
C GLU A 74 4.43 -11.37 3.43
N MET A 75 4.47 -10.35 4.30
CA MET A 75 3.79 -9.07 4.12
C MET A 75 4.43 -8.24 2.99
N VAL A 76 5.76 -8.18 2.93
CA VAL A 76 6.46 -7.49 1.82
C VAL A 76 6.19 -8.18 0.48
N ASP A 77 6.25 -9.51 0.45
CA ASP A 77 5.99 -10.28 -0.78
C ASP A 77 4.55 -10.08 -1.25
N GLN A 78 3.58 -10.09 -0.33
CA GLN A 78 2.18 -9.82 -0.65
C GLN A 78 1.99 -8.39 -1.16
N GLY A 79 2.59 -7.42 -0.45
CA GLY A 79 2.53 -6.01 -0.79
C GLY A 79 3.09 -5.71 -2.18
N GLN A 80 4.20 -6.36 -2.55
CA GLN A 80 4.79 -6.23 -3.88
C GLN A 80 3.85 -6.73 -4.99
N GLN A 81 3.15 -7.86 -4.78
CA GLN A 81 2.17 -8.34 -5.75
C GLN A 81 0.99 -7.37 -5.90
N ILE A 82 0.52 -6.82 -4.78
CA ILE A 82 -0.59 -5.86 -4.74
C ILE A 82 -0.24 -4.58 -5.50
N THR A 83 0.88 -3.94 -5.15
CA THR A 83 1.27 -2.65 -5.72
C THR A 83 1.64 -2.74 -7.20
N GLN A 84 2.13 -3.88 -7.68
CA GLN A 84 2.41 -4.10 -9.09
C GLN A 84 1.15 -4.33 -9.93
N ALA A 85 0.04 -4.75 -9.30
CA ALA A 85 -1.22 -5.01 -9.98
C ALA A 85 -2.04 -3.74 -10.26
N VAL A 86 -1.77 -2.64 -9.54
CA VAL A 86 -2.57 -1.40 -9.60
C VAL A 86 -1.71 -0.17 -9.86
N SER A 87 -2.33 0.88 -10.42
CA SER A 87 -1.71 2.17 -10.68
C SER A 87 -2.07 3.24 -9.63
N ILE A 88 -3.09 2.96 -8.81
CA ILE A 88 -3.48 3.77 -7.64
C ILE A 88 -2.49 3.56 -6.47
N PRO A 89 -2.24 4.57 -5.63
CA PRO A 89 -1.42 4.41 -4.45
C PRO A 89 -2.01 3.38 -3.46
N VAL A 90 -1.13 2.58 -2.87
CA VAL A 90 -1.46 1.57 -1.86
C VAL A 90 -0.78 1.94 -0.54
N ILE A 91 -1.54 1.96 0.55
CA ILE A 91 -1.00 2.10 1.92
C ILE A 91 -0.76 0.70 2.49
N GLY A 92 0.45 0.45 2.99
CA GLY A 92 0.80 -0.82 3.62
C GLY A 92 0.47 -0.83 5.12
N ASP A 93 -0.01 -1.96 5.63
CA ASP A 93 -0.05 -2.21 7.07
C ASP A 93 1.29 -2.79 7.51
N ALA A 94 1.96 -2.12 8.45
CA ALA A 94 3.31 -2.47 8.89
C ALA A 94 3.37 -2.94 10.35
N ASP A 95 2.23 -3.23 10.99
CA ASP A 95 2.13 -3.57 12.41
C ASP A 95 2.94 -2.58 13.27
N ASN A 96 3.64 -3.08 14.30
CA ASN A 96 4.62 -2.35 15.09
C ASN A 96 6.02 -2.24 14.43
N GLY A 97 6.14 -2.60 13.14
CA GLY A 97 7.39 -2.61 12.41
C GLY A 97 8.23 -3.89 12.57
N TYR A 98 7.63 -4.96 13.09
CA TYR A 98 8.19 -6.32 13.18
C TYR A 98 9.46 -6.43 14.05
N GLY A 99 9.50 -5.71 15.17
CA GLY A 99 10.55 -5.80 16.17
C GLY A 99 10.96 -4.44 16.74
N ASN A 100 12.27 -4.20 16.80
CA ASN A 100 12.84 -2.98 17.39
C ASN A 100 13.03 -1.86 16.35
N PRO A 101 13.58 -0.67 16.71
CA PRO A 101 13.77 0.42 15.74
C PRO A 101 14.61 0.08 14.50
N MET A 102 15.53 -0.90 14.59
CA MET A 102 16.26 -1.39 13.42
C MET A 102 15.37 -2.22 12.49
N ASN A 103 14.42 -2.98 13.05
CA ASN A 103 13.38 -3.65 12.29
C ASN A 103 12.46 -2.62 11.62
N VAL A 104 12.00 -1.59 12.33
CA VAL A 104 11.19 -0.50 11.75
C VAL A 104 11.90 0.12 10.53
N LYS A 105 13.20 0.44 10.66
CA LYS A 105 14.00 0.95 9.54
C LYS A 105 14.07 -0.03 8.36
N ARG A 106 14.21 -1.33 8.62
CA ARG A 106 14.16 -2.38 7.59
C ARG A 106 12.77 -2.41 6.93
N THR A 107 11.71 -2.34 7.72
CA THR A 107 10.31 -2.39 7.31
C THR A 107 9.98 -1.26 6.36
N VAL A 108 10.26 -0.01 6.75
CA VAL A 108 10.07 1.18 5.90
C VAL A 108 10.80 1.02 4.56
N LYS A 109 12.07 0.60 4.57
CA LYS A 109 12.83 0.40 3.34
C LYS A 109 12.28 -0.75 2.48
N GLY A 110 11.78 -1.80 3.11
CA GLY A 110 11.12 -2.93 2.45
C GLY A 110 9.86 -2.49 1.73
N TYR A 111 8.99 -1.77 2.42
CA TYR A 111 7.70 -1.32 1.89
C TYR A 111 7.87 -0.31 0.76
N ILE A 112 8.85 0.60 0.88
CA ILE A 112 9.22 1.51 -0.23
C ILE A 112 9.62 0.71 -1.47
N ARG A 113 10.47 -0.32 -1.31
CA ARG A 113 10.88 -1.18 -2.45
C ARG A 113 9.73 -2.01 -3.00
N ALA A 114 8.80 -2.44 -2.14
CA ALA A 114 7.59 -3.13 -2.53
C ALA A 114 6.59 -2.21 -3.24
N GLY A 115 6.84 -0.90 -3.36
CA GLY A 115 6.00 0.00 -4.15
C GLY A 115 4.86 0.67 -3.38
N PHE A 116 4.79 0.50 -2.05
CA PHE A 116 3.80 1.19 -1.23
C PHE A 116 3.98 2.72 -1.27
N ALA A 117 2.85 3.43 -1.27
CA ALA A 117 2.80 4.88 -1.24
C ALA A 117 2.99 5.46 0.17
N GLY A 118 2.61 4.68 1.18
CA GLY A 118 2.69 5.00 2.60
C GLY A 118 2.53 3.74 3.43
N ILE A 119 2.71 3.86 4.75
CA ILE A 119 2.47 2.78 5.69
C ILE A 119 1.68 3.27 6.89
N ILE A 120 0.93 2.37 7.51
CA ILE A 120 0.41 2.51 8.87
C ILE A 120 1.40 1.80 9.79
N LEU A 121 1.90 2.50 10.79
CA LEU A 121 2.78 1.97 11.83
C LEU A 121 2.12 2.27 13.17
N GLU A 122 1.96 1.25 13.98
CA GLU A 122 1.24 1.31 15.24
C GLU A 122 2.15 1.05 16.45
N ASP A 123 1.66 1.42 17.62
CA ASP A 123 2.38 1.40 18.89
C ASP A 123 1.89 0.30 19.84
N GLN A 124 1.22 -0.74 19.31
CA GLN A 124 0.71 -1.90 20.08
C GLN A 124 1.61 -2.34 21.23
#